data_AF-A0A8S3YT08-F1
#
_entry.id   AF-A0A8S3YT08-F1
#
_cell.length_a   1.000
_cell.length_b   1.000
_cell.length_c   1.000
_cell.angle_alpha   90.00
_cell.angle_beta   90.00
_cell.angle_gamma   90.00
#
_symmetry.space_group_name_H-M   'P 1'
#
loop_
_entity.id
_entity.type
_entity.pdbx_description
1 polymer ?
#
loop_
_entity_poly.entity_id
_entity_poly.type
_entity_poly.pdbx_seq_one_letter_code
_entity_poly.pdbx_strand_id
1 'polypeptide(L)'
;MDNREITRPLVQAPMESPLNLAHMFSRRADMLTKNRKYEEALSCHRKAAECLLQAMHTASCPTLLDSLALQHKVYLSQIERLQAKSQLFELMDRNNKTTATISRATQTDSIHTVETSEQTTIDEDEIYQTLRENDDLLNRIGLRNLEKSDCSQLSIISYKSSILSEGDAVDVINNDKSTVTSKMLKPDGTTLGDGFVSMEEIVKMNEKLSQAVRSLLQDLGSTKAEKKQMEEKLGESQEILRQGSEALTFSSLNLPPLEASYPELANFNIQS
;
A
#
# COMPACT_ATOMS: atom_id res chain seq x y z
N MET A 1 -12.18 47.40 -60.19
CA MET A 1 -12.72 46.77 -58.96
C MET A 1 -11.81 45.57 -58.72
N ASP A 2 -10.65 45.82 -58.14
CA ASP A 2 -9.58 44.82 -58.06
C ASP A 2 -9.76 44.00 -56.78
N ASN A 3 -10.28 42.79 -56.95
CA ASN A 3 -10.30 41.76 -55.92
C ASN A 3 -8.87 41.31 -55.62
N ARG A 4 -8.24 41.94 -54.64
CA ARG A 4 -7.03 41.40 -54.02
C ARG A 4 -7.46 40.30 -53.06
N GLU A 5 -7.38 39.06 -53.53
CA GLU A 5 -7.29 37.90 -52.65
C GLU A 5 -6.06 38.09 -51.75
N ILE A 6 -6.31 38.51 -50.51
CA ILE A 6 -5.32 38.46 -49.44
C ILE A 6 -5.22 36.99 -49.04
N THR A 7 -4.42 36.25 -49.80
CA THR A 7 -3.98 34.91 -49.42
C THR A 7 -3.13 35.08 -48.16
N ARG A 8 -3.77 35.00 -46.99
CA ARG A 8 -3.07 34.91 -45.72
C ARG A 8 -2.12 33.71 -45.84
N PRO A 9 -0.81 33.88 -45.64
CA PRO A 9 0.07 32.73 -45.61
C PRO A 9 -0.42 31.83 -44.48
N LEU A 10 -0.80 30.60 -44.84
CA LEU A 10 -1.02 29.52 -43.90
C LEU A 10 0.20 29.50 -43.00
N VAL A 11 -0.01 29.87 -41.73
CA VAL A 11 0.98 29.73 -40.67
C VAL A 11 1.40 28.27 -40.74
N GLN A 12 2.58 28.05 -41.29
CA GLN A 12 3.24 26.77 -41.30
C GLN A 12 3.38 26.41 -39.83
N ALA A 13 2.50 25.53 -39.34
CA ALA A 13 2.59 24.99 -37.99
C ALA A 13 4.06 24.63 -37.79
N PRO A 14 4.73 25.11 -36.72
CA PRO A 14 6.12 24.79 -36.53
C PRO A 14 6.21 23.27 -36.53
N MET A 15 6.97 22.73 -37.49
CA MET A 15 7.59 21.42 -37.37
C MET A 15 8.00 21.27 -35.90
N GLU A 16 7.40 20.31 -35.20
CA GLU A 16 7.25 20.34 -33.74
C GLU A 16 8.53 20.79 -33.03
N SER A 17 8.53 22.04 -32.52
CA SER A 17 9.68 22.60 -31.80
C SER A 17 10.11 21.65 -30.67
N PRO A 18 11.42 21.49 -30.37
CA PRO A 18 11.89 20.62 -29.29
C PRO A 18 11.17 20.87 -27.96
N LEU A 19 10.83 22.12 -27.65
CA LEU A 19 10.06 22.46 -26.46
C LEU A 19 8.61 21.92 -26.51
N ASN A 20 7.96 21.97 -27.67
CA ASN A 20 6.62 21.41 -27.86
C ASN A 20 6.63 19.88 -27.74
N LEU A 21 7.64 19.22 -28.30
CA LEU A 21 7.86 17.77 -28.15
C LEU A 21 8.03 17.39 -26.67
N ALA A 22 8.82 18.15 -25.91
CA ALA A 22 8.99 17.91 -24.48
C ALA A 22 7.65 17.94 -23.73
N HIS A 23 6.81 18.95 -23.99
CA HIS A 23 5.49 19.05 -23.38
C HIS A 23 4.53 17.93 -23.84
N MET A 24 4.60 17.51 -25.10
CA MET A 24 3.81 16.38 -25.59
C MET A 24 4.19 15.08 -24.87
N PHE A 25 5.48 14.78 -24.75
CA PHE A 25 5.95 13.60 -24.02
C PHE A 25 5.57 13.64 -22.54
N SER A 26 5.62 14.83 -21.92
CA SER A 26 5.16 15.03 -20.55
C SER A 26 3.69 14.66 -20.35
N ARG A 27 2.80 15.21 -21.19
CA ARG A 27 1.36 14.87 -21.15
C ARG A 27 1.12 13.38 -21.37
N ARG A 28 1.88 12.76 -22.29
CA ARG A 28 1.80 11.32 -22.55
C ARG A 28 2.26 10.50 -21.34
N ALA A 29 3.33 10.91 -20.66
CA ALA A 29 3.84 10.25 -19.47
C ALA A 29 2.81 10.29 -18.32
N ASP A 30 2.12 11.42 -18.14
CA ASP A 30 1.06 11.55 -17.14
C ASP A 30 -0.11 10.58 -17.42
N MET A 31 -0.51 10.44 -18.69
CA MET A 31 -1.55 9.49 -19.10
C MET A 31 -1.14 8.04 -18.82
N LEU A 32 0.09 7.67 -19.18
CA LEU A 32 0.64 6.33 -18.95
C LEU A 32 0.77 6.02 -17.45
N THR A 33 1.15 7.01 -16.64
CA THR A 33 1.22 6.89 -15.19
C THR A 33 -0.15 6.62 -14.57
N LYS A 34 -1.22 7.29 -15.06
CA LYS A 34 -2.60 7.01 -14.64
C LYS A 34 -3.04 5.59 -14.99
N ASN A 35 -2.58 5.09 -16.14
CA ASN A 35 -2.83 3.72 -16.59
C ASN A 35 -1.90 2.67 -15.96
N ARG A 36 -1.10 3.04 -14.95
CA ARG A 36 -0.11 2.18 -14.25
C ARG A 36 0.96 1.57 -15.18
N LYS A 37 1.18 2.16 -16.35
CA LYS A 37 2.22 1.76 -17.32
C LYS A 37 3.51 2.52 -17.04
N TYR A 38 4.17 2.18 -15.93
CA TYR A 38 5.29 2.96 -15.40
C TYR A 38 6.53 2.95 -16.31
N GLU A 39 6.87 1.84 -16.96
CA GLU A 39 8.02 1.76 -17.87
C GLU A 39 7.86 2.67 -19.10
N GLU A 40 6.68 2.63 -19.73
CA GLU A 40 6.38 3.51 -20.87
C GLU A 40 6.39 4.99 -20.45
N ALA A 41 5.87 5.29 -19.25
CA ALA A 41 5.86 6.64 -18.70
C ALA A 41 7.28 7.16 -18.40
N LEU A 42 8.17 6.31 -17.86
CA LEU A 42 9.58 6.63 -17.66
C LEU A 42 10.30 6.95 -18.96
N SER A 43 10.06 6.14 -20.01
CA SER A 43 10.60 6.42 -21.35
C SER A 43 10.14 7.79 -21.89
N CYS A 44 8.87 8.15 -21.67
CA CYS A 44 8.34 9.44 -22.09
C CYS A 44 8.98 10.61 -21.33
N HIS A 45 9.13 10.54 -20.01
CA HIS A 45 9.81 11.61 -19.26
C HIS A 45 11.30 11.76 -19.64
N ARG A 46 12.00 10.66 -19.94
CA ARG A 46 13.38 10.72 -20.46
C ARG A 46 13.45 11.45 -21.81
N LYS A 47 12.57 11.10 -22.74
CA LYS A 47 12.46 11.81 -24.04
C LYS A 47 12.12 13.28 -23.85
N ALA A 48 11.25 13.62 -22.89
CA ALA A 48 10.94 15.02 -22.59
C ALA A 48 12.18 15.80 -22.10
N ALA A 49 12.99 15.18 -21.23
CA ALA A 49 14.25 15.78 -20.77
C ALA A 49 15.26 15.97 -21.91
N GLU A 50 15.40 14.99 -22.82
CA GLU A 50 16.24 15.10 -24.02
C GLU A 50 15.79 16.23 -24.95
N CYS A 51 14.49 16.34 -25.22
CA CYS A 51 13.93 17.41 -26.02
C CYS A 51 14.14 18.80 -25.38
N LEU A 52 14.13 18.90 -24.05
CA LEU A 52 14.49 20.14 -23.36
C LEU A 52 15.96 20.51 -23.53
N LEU A 53 16.88 19.54 -23.46
CA LEU A 53 18.30 19.79 -23.73
C LEU A 53 18.49 20.35 -25.15
N GLN A 54 17.79 19.78 -26.13
CA GLN A 54 17.79 20.29 -27.50
C GLN A 54 17.23 21.73 -27.57
N ALA A 55 16.14 22.01 -26.86
CA ALA A 55 15.59 23.36 -26.77
C ALA A 55 16.58 24.36 -26.15
N MET A 56 17.33 23.93 -25.12
CA MET A 56 18.38 24.75 -24.49
C MET A 56 19.50 25.09 -25.48
N HIS A 57 19.92 24.15 -26.33
CA HIS A 57 20.94 24.44 -27.35
C HIS A 57 20.50 25.49 -28.38
N THR A 58 19.21 25.57 -28.67
CA THR A 58 18.64 26.55 -29.62
C THR A 58 18.30 27.90 -28.98
N ALA A 59 18.23 27.97 -27.65
CA ALA A 59 17.86 29.16 -26.93
C ALA A 59 19.06 30.11 -26.77
N SER A 60 18.89 31.36 -27.21
CA SER A 60 19.92 32.42 -27.10
C SER A 60 19.70 33.35 -25.90
N CYS A 61 18.49 33.35 -25.32
CA CYS A 61 18.13 34.23 -24.22
C CYS A 61 18.50 33.61 -22.86
N PRO A 62 19.29 34.29 -22.00
CA PRO A 62 19.67 33.77 -20.68
C PRO A 62 18.48 33.41 -19.79
N THR A 63 17.45 34.26 -19.73
CA THR A 63 16.24 34.01 -18.93
C THR A 63 15.47 32.77 -19.40
N LEU A 64 15.46 32.52 -20.71
CA LEU A 64 14.83 31.32 -21.27
C LEU A 64 15.66 30.07 -20.92
N LEU A 65 16.98 30.15 -21.01
CA LEU A 65 17.89 29.07 -20.62
C LEU A 65 17.69 28.68 -19.16
N ASP A 66 17.58 29.65 -18.25
CA ASP A 66 17.31 29.40 -16.82
C ASP A 66 15.98 28.67 -16.62
N SER A 67 14.92 29.10 -17.33
CA SER A 67 13.62 28.45 -17.29
C SER A 67 13.67 27.00 -17.80
N LEU A 68 14.37 26.76 -18.91
CA LEU A 68 14.52 25.43 -19.49
C LEU A 68 15.35 24.52 -18.59
N ALA A 69 16.42 25.02 -17.97
CA ALA A 69 17.23 24.29 -17.01
C ALA A 69 16.41 23.88 -15.77
N LEU A 70 15.57 24.79 -15.27
CA LEU A 70 14.66 24.49 -14.17
C LEU A 70 13.65 23.41 -14.55
N GLN A 71 13.05 23.51 -15.75
CA GLN A 71 12.14 22.47 -16.25
C GLN A 71 12.84 21.12 -16.41
N HIS A 72 14.07 21.10 -16.93
CA HIS A 72 14.86 19.88 -17.07
C HIS A 72 15.09 19.20 -15.71
N LYS A 73 15.46 19.99 -14.69
CA LYS A 73 15.59 19.49 -13.32
C LYS A 73 14.28 18.88 -12.80
N VAL A 74 13.15 19.51 -13.08
CA VAL A 74 11.83 18.97 -12.71
C VAL A 74 11.58 17.62 -13.37
N TYR A 75 11.88 17.44 -14.66
CA TYR A 75 11.72 16.14 -15.33
C TYR A 75 12.61 15.06 -14.72
N LEU A 76 13.86 15.38 -14.34
CA LEU A 76 14.73 14.42 -13.64
C LEU A 76 14.12 13.97 -12.31
N SER A 77 13.64 14.90 -11.48
CA SER A 77 12.96 14.56 -10.24
C SER A 77 11.66 13.78 -10.47
N GLN A 78 10.94 14.03 -11.57
CA GLN A 78 9.77 13.25 -11.95
C GLN A 78 10.14 11.81 -12.32
N ILE A 79 11.24 11.60 -13.04
CA ILE A 79 11.77 10.27 -13.39
C ILE A 79 12.10 9.49 -12.12
N GLU A 80 12.83 10.08 -11.18
CA GLU A 80 13.20 9.44 -9.92
C GLU A 80 11.96 9.03 -9.11
N ARG A 81 11.01 9.96 -8.93
CA ARG A 81 9.76 9.69 -8.23
C ARG A 81 8.94 8.59 -8.91
N LEU A 82 8.88 8.58 -10.24
CA LEU A 82 8.15 7.58 -11.00
C LEU A 82 8.84 6.21 -10.93
N GLN A 83 10.16 6.17 -10.91
CA GLN A 83 10.94 4.94 -10.75
C GLN A 83 10.71 4.31 -9.37
N ALA A 84 10.76 5.12 -8.30
CA ALA A 84 10.41 4.66 -6.96
C ALA A 84 8.97 4.12 -6.90
N LYS A 85 8.02 4.79 -7.56
CA LYS A 85 6.63 4.33 -7.66
C LYS A 85 6.50 3.00 -8.42
N SER A 86 7.26 2.82 -9.51
CA SER A 86 7.31 1.57 -10.28
C SER A 86 7.79 0.41 -9.41
N GLN A 87 8.90 0.60 -8.68
CA GLN A 87 9.45 -0.42 -7.78
C GLN A 87 8.47 -0.81 -6.67
N LEU A 88 7.82 0.16 -6.04
CA LEU A 88 6.81 -0.12 -5.01
C LEU A 88 5.63 -0.92 -5.57
N PHE A 89 5.17 -0.59 -6.77
CA PHE A 89 4.10 -1.32 -7.43
C PHE A 89 4.50 -2.77 -7.73
N GLU A 90 5.73 -2.99 -8.20
CA GLU A 90 6.26 -4.32 -8.47
C GLU A 90 6.40 -5.17 -7.20
N LEU A 91 6.84 -4.57 -6.08
CA LEU A 91 6.89 -5.23 -4.77
C LEU A 91 5.50 -5.60 -4.26
N MET A 92 4.52 -4.71 -4.42
CA MET A 92 3.14 -4.98 -4.02
C MET A 92 2.52 -6.11 -4.85
N ASP A 93 2.78 -6.17 -6.16
CA ASP A 93 2.34 -7.27 -7.03
C ASP A 93 2.96 -8.62 -6.61
N ARG A 94 4.26 -8.63 -6.28
CA ARG A 94 4.94 -9.81 -5.72
C ARG A 94 4.34 -10.22 -4.38
N ASN A 95 4.13 -9.28 -3.47
CA ASN A 95 3.54 -9.57 -2.16
C ASN A 95 2.13 -10.15 -2.31
N ASN A 96 1.28 -9.58 -3.16
CA ASN A 96 -0.06 -10.09 -3.42
C ASN A 96 -0.03 -11.53 -3.97
N LYS A 97 0.91 -11.86 -4.86
CA LYS A 97 1.12 -13.23 -5.36
C LYS A 97 1.54 -14.18 -4.25
N THR A 98 2.48 -13.77 -3.39
CA THR A 98 2.93 -14.57 -2.25
C THR A 98 1.79 -14.80 -1.26
N THR A 99 1.04 -13.75 -0.91
CA THR A 99 -0.13 -13.82 -0.02
C THR A 99 -1.20 -14.76 -0.60
N ALA A 100 -1.52 -14.64 -1.89
CA ALA A 100 -2.47 -15.54 -2.56
C ALA A 100 -1.98 -17.01 -2.54
N THR A 101 -0.68 -17.23 -2.71
CA THR A 101 -0.08 -18.57 -2.67
C THR A 101 -0.10 -19.15 -1.25
N ILE A 102 0.23 -18.36 -0.23
CA ILE A 102 0.14 -18.75 1.18
C ILE A 102 -1.31 -19.06 1.55
N SER A 103 -2.27 -18.18 1.22
CA SER A 103 -3.69 -18.42 1.47
C SER A 103 -4.18 -19.73 0.82
N ARG A 104 -3.70 -20.05 -0.38
CA ARG A 104 -4.01 -21.30 -1.06
C ARG A 104 -3.36 -22.52 -0.39
N ALA A 105 -2.11 -22.40 0.04
CA ALA A 105 -1.39 -23.47 0.74
C ALA A 105 -1.97 -23.75 2.14
N THR A 106 -2.44 -22.72 2.86
CA THR A 106 -3.14 -22.88 4.15
C THR A 106 -4.56 -23.45 4.01
N GLN A 107 -5.13 -23.43 2.79
CA GLN A 107 -6.45 -24.03 2.52
C GLN A 107 -6.38 -25.53 2.13
N THR A 108 -5.19 -26.12 1.94
CA THR A 108 -5.07 -27.52 1.49
C THR A 108 -4.84 -28.55 2.59
N ASP A 109 -4.64 -28.16 3.85
CA ASP A 109 -4.48 -29.12 4.98
C ASP A 109 -5.80 -29.52 5.65
N SER A 110 -6.95 -29.26 5.02
CA SER A 110 -8.27 -29.69 5.55
C SER A 110 -9.21 -30.33 4.53
N ILE A 111 -8.74 -30.67 3.33
CA ILE A 111 -9.58 -31.31 2.29
C ILE A 111 -8.91 -32.58 1.74
N HIS A 112 -8.19 -33.35 2.57
CA HIS A 112 -7.75 -34.69 2.15
C HIS A 112 -7.59 -35.69 3.30
N THR A 113 -8.61 -35.86 4.15
CA THR A 113 -8.69 -37.00 5.09
C THR A 113 -10.12 -37.47 5.37
N VAL A 114 -11.03 -37.33 4.41
CA VAL A 114 -12.30 -38.07 4.44
C VAL A 114 -12.58 -38.65 3.04
N GLU A 115 -11.65 -39.48 2.57
CA GLU A 115 -12.01 -40.61 1.69
C GLU A 115 -12.33 -41.81 2.59
N THR A 116 -13.42 -41.72 3.35
CA THR A 116 -14.10 -42.91 3.87
C THR A 116 -15.59 -42.63 3.77
N SER A 117 -16.17 -43.31 2.79
CA SER A 117 -17.58 -43.63 2.63
C SER A 117 -18.31 -43.75 3.97
N GLU A 118 -18.96 -42.68 4.45
CA GLU A 118 -20.10 -42.80 5.35
C GLU A 118 -20.91 -41.49 5.30
N GLN A 119 -22.14 -41.64 4.83
CA GLN A 119 -23.17 -40.63 4.77
C GLN A 119 -23.59 -40.25 6.20
N THR A 120 -22.87 -39.34 6.87
CA THR A 120 -23.40 -38.70 8.08
C THR A 120 -24.33 -37.58 7.65
N THR A 121 -25.60 -37.92 7.50
CA THR A 121 -26.70 -36.96 7.56
C THR A 121 -26.63 -36.31 8.94
N ILE A 122 -26.05 -35.11 9.02
CA ILE A 122 -26.17 -34.27 10.21
C ILE A 122 -27.67 -34.02 10.38
N ASP A 123 -28.22 -34.59 11.44
CA ASP A 123 -29.64 -34.59 11.73
C ASP A 123 -30.07 -33.15 12.06
N GLU A 124 -30.97 -32.57 11.26
CA GLU A 124 -31.45 -31.19 11.48
C GLU A 124 -32.04 -31.05 12.89
N ASP A 125 -32.62 -32.12 13.42
CA ASP A 125 -33.17 -32.19 14.77
C ASP A 125 -32.10 -32.00 15.85
N GLU A 126 -30.86 -32.47 15.65
CA GLU A 126 -29.75 -32.28 16.59
C GLU A 126 -29.29 -30.81 16.62
N ILE A 127 -29.32 -30.13 15.47
CA ILE A 127 -29.01 -28.70 15.37
C ILE A 127 -30.08 -27.88 16.11
N TYR A 128 -31.37 -28.16 15.87
CA TYR A 128 -32.46 -27.45 16.54
C TYR A 128 -32.52 -27.76 18.04
N GLN A 129 -32.19 -28.98 18.44
CA GLN A 129 -32.09 -29.37 19.84
C GLN A 129 -30.95 -28.60 20.54
N THR A 130 -29.79 -28.49 19.90
CA THR A 130 -28.64 -27.74 20.43
C THR A 130 -28.96 -26.25 20.58
N LEU A 131 -29.66 -25.64 19.61
CA LEU A 131 -30.08 -24.24 19.69
C LEU A 131 -31.05 -24.00 20.85
N ARG A 132 -32.03 -24.90 21.03
CA ARG A 132 -33.01 -24.82 22.12
C ARG A 132 -32.35 -24.94 23.50
N GLU A 133 -31.41 -25.86 23.65
CA GLU A 133 -30.68 -26.06 24.92
C GLU A 133 -29.85 -24.84 25.31
N ASN A 134 -29.27 -24.15 24.31
CA ASN A 134 -28.54 -22.90 24.52
C ASN A 134 -29.46 -21.75 24.95
N ASP A 135 -30.64 -21.62 24.35
CA ASP A 135 -31.63 -20.62 24.77
C ASP A 135 -32.13 -20.87 26.20
N ASP A 136 -32.33 -22.14 26.58
CA ASP A 136 -32.69 -22.52 27.96
C ASP A 136 -31.56 -22.25 28.96
N LEU A 137 -30.29 -22.39 28.55
CA LEU A 137 -29.13 -22.00 29.34
C LEU A 137 -29.05 -20.47 29.52
N LEU A 138 -29.25 -19.72 28.44
CA LEU A 138 -29.31 -18.25 28.45
C LEU A 138 -30.44 -17.74 29.35
N ASN A 139 -31.63 -18.34 29.29
CA ASN A 139 -32.74 -18.01 30.18
C ASN A 139 -32.43 -18.35 31.63
N ARG A 140 -31.80 -19.50 31.91
CA ARG A 140 -31.39 -19.86 33.28
C ARG A 140 -30.32 -18.92 33.84
N ILE A 141 -29.40 -18.43 33.02
CA ILE A 141 -28.41 -17.42 33.43
C ILE A 141 -29.07 -16.05 33.61
N GLY A 142 -29.99 -15.66 32.71
CA GLY A 142 -30.77 -14.43 32.80
C GLY A 142 -31.64 -14.35 34.04
N LEU A 143 -32.28 -15.45 34.43
CA LEU A 143 -33.09 -15.55 35.65
C LEU A 143 -32.24 -15.60 36.92
N ARG A 144 -31.07 -16.26 36.90
CA ARG A 144 -30.15 -16.30 38.04
C ARG A 144 -29.55 -14.92 38.38
N ASN A 145 -29.53 -14.00 37.41
CA ASN A 145 -29.17 -12.60 37.62
C ASN A 145 -30.32 -11.76 38.19
N LEU A 146 -31.57 -12.24 38.12
CA LEU A 146 -32.74 -11.53 38.64
C LEU A 146 -33.04 -11.90 40.10
N GLU A 147 -32.76 -13.14 40.52
CA GLU A 147 -32.96 -13.58 41.92
C GLU A 147 -31.84 -13.16 42.89
N LYS A 148 -30.77 -12.52 42.41
CA LYS A 148 -29.62 -12.09 43.25
C LYS A 148 -29.37 -10.59 43.28
N SER A 149 -30.24 -9.78 42.67
CA SER A 149 -30.04 -8.33 42.60
C SER A 149 -31.22 -7.56 43.18
N ASP A 150 -31.34 -7.59 44.52
CA ASP A 150 -31.76 -6.39 45.23
C ASP A 150 -30.68 -5.33 44.99
N CYS A 151 -30.90 -4.41 44.05
CA CYS A 151 -30.42 -3.01 44.05
C CYS A 151 -30.52 -2.42 42.63
N SER A 152 -31.41 -1.43 42.49
CA SER A 152 -31.48 -0.34 41.50
C SER A 152 -30.76 -0.44 40.13
N GLN A 153 -31.56 -0.20 39.09
CA GLN A 153 -31.20 0.38 37.78
C GLN A 153 -30.31 -0.44 36.84
N LEU A 154 -30.92 -1.31 36.03
CA LEU A 154 -30.46 -1.58 34.66
C LEU A 154 -31.66 -1.87 33.76
N SER A 155 -32.16 -0.84 33.08
CA SER A 155 -33.09 -1.00 31.96
C SER A 155 -32.32 -1.59 30.78
N ILE A 156 -32.40 -2.91 30.61
CA ILE A 156 -32.01 -3.54 29.34
C ILE A 156 -32.98 -3.03 28.28
N ILE A 157 -32.43 -2.31 27.31
CA ILE A 157 -33.12 -1.70 26.17
C ILE A 157 -33.72 -2.82 25.32
N SER A 158 -35.02 -3.02 25.44
CA SER A 158 -35.82 -3.79 24.49
C SER A 158 -36.09 -2.89 23.28
N TYR A 159 -35.42 -3.16 22.16
CA TYR A 159 -35.74 -2.55 20.88
C TYR A 159 -37.06 -3.14 20.35
N LYS A 160 -38.18 -2.54 20.76
CA LYS A 160 -39.46 -2.70 20.05
C LYS A 160 -39.52 -1.71 18.89
N SER A 161 -39.39 -2.27 17.69
CA SER A 161 -39.78 -1.66 16.42
C SER A 161 -41.30 -1.44 16.39
N SER A 162 -41.73 -0.18 16.27
CA SER A 162 -43.09 0.18 15.85
C SER A 162 -43.08 1.45 15.01
N ILE A 163 -43.71 1.32 13.84
CA ILE A 163 -43.95 2.33 12.79
C ILE A 163 -45.20 3.15 13.16
N LEU A 164 -45.34 4.37 12.58
CA LEU A 164 -46.54 5.23 12.47
C LEU A 164 -46.82 6.11 13.70
N SER A 165 -47.34 7.34 13.68
CA SER A 165 -47.82 8.32 12.67
C SER A 165 -48.04 9.66 13.42
N GLU A 166 -48.00 10.78 12.67
CA GLU A 166 -48.72 12.07 12.85
C GLU A 166 -48.80 12.83 14.19
N GLY A 167 -48.63 14.16 14.09
CA GLY A 167 -49.47 15.11 14.85
C GLY A 167 -48.78 16.28 15.56
N ASP A 168 -48.63 17.39 14.82
CA ASP A 168 -48.85 18.80 15.16
C ASP A 168 -48.67 19.45 16.56
N ALA A 169 -48.28 20.74 16.47
CA ALA A 169 -48.48 21.89 17.38
C ALA A 169 -47.53 22.01 18.61
N VAL A 170 -46.61 22.97 18.75
CA VAL A 170 -46.60 24.47 18.72
C VAL A 170 -46.29 25.00 20.13
N ASP A 171 -45.33 25.95 20.20
CA ASP A 171 -45.13 27.00 21.24
C ASP A 171 -44.67 26.59 22.67
N VAL A 172 -43.88 27.36 23.44
CA VAL A 172 -43.04 28.56 23.25
C VAL A 172 -42.29 28.83 24.59
N ILE A 173 -41.20 29.63 24.53
CA ILE A 173 -40.66 30.56 25.57
C ILE A 173 -39.64 30.08 26.65
N ASN A 174 -38.41 30.63 26.48
CA ASN A 174 -37.49 31.34 27.42
C ASN A 174 -36.89 30.62 28.65
N ASN A 175 -35.68 30.96 29.16
CA ASN A 175 -34.84 32.14 28.98
C ASN A 175 -33.36 31.94 29.39
N ASP A 176 -32.50 32.75 28.77
CA ASP A 176 -31.26 33.43 29.23
C ASP A 176 -30.06 32.68 29.87
N LYS A 177 -28.90 32.76 29.18
CA LYS A 177 -27.86 33.76 29.53
C LYS A 177 -26.85 34.05 28.40
N SER A 178 -26.81 35.33 28.05
CA SER A 178 -25.98 36.09 27.11
C SER A 178 -24.46 35.95 27.30
N THR A 179 -23.68 35.96 26.20
CA THR A 179 -22.65 37.00 26.00
C THR A 179 -22.06 37.09 24.57
N VAL A 180 -21.95 38.34 24.11
CA VAL A 180 -21.02 38.91 23.13
C VAL A 180 -21.38 38.87 21.63
N THR A 181 -21.63 40.10 21.18
CA THR A 181 -21.83 40.64 19.84
C THR A 181 -20.63 40.49 18.91
N SER A 182 -20.86 40.10 17.66
CA SER A 182 -20.21 40.75 16.52
C SER A 182 -21.06 40.62 15.26
N LYS A 183 -21.49 41.76 14.72
CA LYS A 183 -22.17 41.89 13.44
C LYS A 183 -21.15 41.67 12.33
N MET A 184 -21.36 40.70 11.43
CA MET A 184 -20.81 40.78 10.09
C MET A 184 -21.74 40.10 9.08
N LEU A 185 -22.19 40.95 8.15
CA LEU A 185 -22.79 40.71 6.84
C LEU A 185 -23.28 39.29 6.48
N LYS A 186 -24.57 39.22 6.16
CA LYS A 186 -25.14 38.23 5.23
C LYS A 186 -24.46 38.36 3.86
N PRO A 187 -24.09 37.25 3.21
CA PRO A 187 -24.18 37.12 1.77
C PRO A 187 -25.42 36.30 1.41
N ASP A 188 -26.23 36.88 0.53
CA ASP A 188 -27.36 36.23 -0.11
C ASP A 188 -26.94 34.93 -0.81
N GLY A 189 -27.87 33.98 -0.84
CA GLY A 189 -27.68 32.70 -1.49
C GLY A 189 -27.60 32.81 -3.00
N THR A 190 -26.63 32.13 -3.61
CA THR A 190 -26.81 31.42 -4.89
C THR A 190 -25.74 30.34 -5.05
N THR A 191 -26.19 29.08 -5.04
CA THR A 191 -25.65 27.91 -5.77
C THR A 191 -24.14 27.76 -5.95
N LEU A 192 -23.54 26.83 -5.20
CA LEU A 192 -22.37 26.01 -5.55
C LEU A 192 -22.43 24.80 -4.59
N GLY A 193 -22.85 23.62 -5.03
CA GLY A 193 -21.95 22.71 -5.72
C GLY A 193 -21.63 21.55 -4.76
N ASP A 194 -22.44 20.50 -4.88
CA ASP A 194 -22.28 19.14 -4.36
C ASP A 194 -20.80 18.76 -4.12
N GLY A 195 -20.37 18.63 -2.86
CA GLY A 195 -18.98 18.33 -2.51
C GLY A 195 -18.46 18.88 -1.17
N PHE A 196 -19.30 19.48 -0.33
CA PHE A 196 -18.89 19.84 1.02
C PHE A 196 -18.80 18.58 1.88
N VAL A 197 -17.60 17.98 1.93
CA VAL A 197 -17.25 16.97 2.94
C VAL A 197 -17.58 17.59 4.30
N SER A 198 -18.49 16.96 5.04
CA SER A 198 -18.93 17.48 6.33
C SER A 198 -17.73 17.59 7.26
N MET A 199 -17.69 18.61 8.11
CA MET A 199 -16.65 18.74 9.14
C MET A 199 -16.52 17.46 9.98
N GLU A 200 -17.64 16.77 10.19
CA GLU A 200 -17.71 15.47 10.85
C GLU A 200 -16.93 14.37 10.12
N GLU A 201 -17.02 14.33 8.78
CA GLU A 201 -16.27 13.37 7.96
C GLU A 201 -14.77 13.65 7.99
N ILE A 202 -14.37 14.93 8.03
CA ILE A 202 -12.97 15.33 8.18
C ILE A 202 -12.43 14.89 9.54
N VAL A 203 -13.18 15.10 10.62
CA VAL A 203 -12.80 14.64 11.97
C VAL A 203 -12.65 13.12 11.99
N LYS A 204 -13.61 12.38 11.43
CA LYS A 204 -13.57 10.92 11.35
C LYS A 204 -12.39 10.40 10.52
N MET A 205 -12.06 11.07 9.41
CA MET A 205 -10.88 10.72 8.61
C MET A 205 -9.58 11.01 9.36
N ASN A 206 -9.51 12.12 10.10
CA ASN A 206 -8.35 12.47 10.90
C ASN A 206 -8.14 11.51 12.09
N GLU A 207 -9.23 11.05 12.70
CA GLU A 207 -9.18 10.00 13.73
C GLU A 207 -8.65 8.68 13.14
N LYS A 208 -9.18 8.25 11.99
CA LYS A 208 -8.68 7.06 11.27
C LYS A 208 -7.20 7.19 10.91
N LEU A 209 -6.78 8.37 10.42
CA LEU A 209 -5.38 8.64 10.11
C LEU A 209 -4.52 8.56 11.37
N SER A 210 -4.97 9.17 12.47
CA SER A 210 -4.28 9.13 13.75
C SER A 210 -4.15 7.70 14.29
N GLN A 211 -5.18 6.88 14.12
CA GLN A 211 -5.17 5.47 14.49
C GLN A 211 -4.19 4.67 13.62
N ALA A 212 -4.19 4.89 12.30
CA ALA A 212 -3.25 4.26 11.38
C ALA A 212 -1.80 4.64 11.69
N VAL A 213 -1.52 5.91 12.00
CA VAL A 213 -0.19 6.38 12.41
C VAL A 213 0.24 5.69 13.71
N ARG A 214 -0.65 5.58 14.71
CA ARG A 214 -0.33 4.86 15.96
C ARG A 214 -0.02 3.39 15.72
N SER A 215 -0.81 2.70 14.87
CA SER A 215 -0.56 1.30 14.50
C SER A 215 0.80 1.13 13.83
N LEU A 216 1.12 1.98 12.84
CA LEU A 216 2.40 1.92 12.13
C LEU A 216 3.59 2.18 13.06
N LEU A 217 3.46 3.08 14.03
CA LEU A 217 4.52 3.32 15.03
C LEU A 217 4.72 2.10 15.93
N GLN A 218 3.64 1.41 16.32
CA GLN A 218 3.71 0.18 17.10
C GLN A 218 4.37 -0.96 16.30
N ASP A 219 4.01 -1.11 15.03
CA ASP A 219 4.60 -2.12 14.14
C ASP A 219 6.08 -1.83 13.89
N LEU A 220 6.46 -0.56 13.72
CA LEU A 220 7.86 -0.14 13.60
C LEU A 220 8.66 -0.43 14.87
N GLY A 221 8.05 -0.24 16.05
CA GLY A 221 8.65 -0.60 17.33
C GLY A 221 8.89 -2.11 17.44
N SER A 222 7.90 -2.90 17.05
CA SER A 222 7.95 -4.37 17.11
C SER A 222 8.99 -4.95 16.14
N THR A 223 9.00 -4.48 14.89
CA THR A 223 9.98 -4.88 13.86
C THR A 223 11.41 -4.47 14.24
N LYS A 224 11.60 -3.32 14.87
CA LYS A 224 12.91 -2.91 15.40
C LYS A 224 13.39 -3.83 16.53
N ALA A 225 12.49 -4.26 17.41
CA ALA A 225 12.81 -5.19 18.48
C ALA A 225 13.17 -6.59 17.94
N GLU A 226 12.40 -7.10 16.98
CA GLU A 226 12.67 -8.36 16.28
C GLU A 226 14.01 -8.32 15.55
N LYS A 227 14.29 -7.24 14.80
CA LYS A 227 15.58 -7.05 14.13
C LYS A 227 16.74 -7.10 15.13
N LYS A 228 16.62 -6.40 16.26
CA LYS A 228 17.65 -6.41 17.32
C LYS A 228 17.87 -7.83 17.87
N GLN A 229 16.80 -8.58 18.10
CA GLN A 229 16.88 -9.98 18.56
C GLN A 229 17.59 -10.87 17.54
N MET A 230 17.32 -10.69 16.25
CA MET A 230 17.99 -11.44 15.18
C MET A 230 19.48 -11.10 15.06
N GLU A 231 19.84 -9.82 15.21
CA GLU A 231 21.24 -9.38 15.24
C GLU A 231 22.01 -9.98 16.43
N GLU A 232 21.37 -10.06 17.61
CA GLU A 232 21.94 -10.69 18.81
C GLU A 232 22.18 -12.20 18.60
N LYS A 233 21.17 -12.93 18.09
CA LYS A 233 21.30 -14.37 17.76
C LYS A 233 22.38 -14.64 16.71
N LEU A 234 22.54 -13.75 15.74
CA LEU A 234 23.58 -13.87 14.72
C LEU A 234 24.98 -13.65 15.32
N GLY A 235 25.12 -12.69 16.24
CA GLY A 235 26.34 -12.45 16.99
C GLY A 235 26.75 -13.65 17.85
N GLU A 236 25.80 -14.24 18.59
CA GLU A 236 26.02 -15.46 19.38
C GLU A 236 26.47 -16.63 18.51
N SER A 237 25.83 -16.83 17.35
CA SER A 237 26.19 -17.89 16.41
C SER A 237 27.60 -17.71 15.83
N GLN A 238 28.02 -16.47 15.56
CA GLN A 238 29.38 -16.17 15.11
C GLN A 238 30.42 -16.40 16.21
N GLU A 239 30.12 -16.09 17.47
CA GLU A 239 31.04 -16.36 18.58
C GLU A 239 31.20 -17.87 18.85
N ILE A 240 30.14 -18.66 18.70
CA ILE A 240 30.21 -20.14 18.78
C ILE A 240 31.10 -20.70 17.66
N LEU A 241 30.97 -20.19 16.43
CA LEU A 241 31.86 -20.58 15.32
C LEU A 241 33.32 -20.17 15.57
N ARG A 242 33.56 -19.03 16.21
CA ARG A 242 34.89 -18.57 16.58
C ARG A 242 35.53 -19.44 17.67
N GLN A 243 34.73 -19.91 18.64
CA GLN A 243 35.19 -20.83 19.68
C GLN A 243 35.36 -22.28 19.18
N GLY A 244 34.57 -22.71 18.19
CA GLY A 244 34.72 -24.01 17.53
C GLY A 244 35.84 -24.09 16.49
N SER A 245 36.51 -22.97 16.19
CA SER A 245 37.63 -22.87 15.24
C SER A 245 38.97 -22.61 15.91
N GLU A 246 39.14 -23.01 17.18
CA GLU A 246 40.48 -23.34 17.67
C GLU A 246 41.08 -24.40 16.73
N ALA A 247 42.04 -23.92 15.96
CA ALA A 247 42.56 -24.56 14.78
C ALA A 247 42.92 -26.03 15.05
N LEU A 248 42.21 -26.93 14.36
CA LEU A 248 42.77 -28.21 13.94
C LEU A 248 43.96 -27.91 13.02
N THR A 249 45.06 -27.48 13.62
CA THR A 249 46.34 -27.37 12.96
C THR A 249 46.74 -28.78 12.55
N PHE A 250 46.81 -29.02 11.25
CA PHE A 250 47.26 -30.27 10.63
C PHE A 250 48.73 -30.62 10.94
N SER A 251 49.36 -29.93 11.88
CA SER A 251 50.77 -30.02 12.26
C SER A 251 51.17 -31.35 12.91
N SER A 252 50.23 -32.27 13.15
CA SER A 252 50.49 -33.57 13.79
C SER A 252 50.55 -34.77 12.85
N LEU A 253 50.37 -34.60 11.54
CA LEU A 253 50.55 -35.68 10.56
C LEU A 253 51.93 -35.59 9.91
N ASN A 254 52.89 -36.26 10.53
CA ASN A 254 54.24 -36.45 10.01
C ASN A 254 54.20 -37.51 8.90
N LEU A 255 53.90 -37.09 7.67
CA LEU A 255 53.89 -37.95 6.48
C LEU A 255 55.26 -37.90 5.79
N PRO A 256 55.91 -39.06 5.55
CA PRO A 256 57.18 -39.09 4.84
C PRO A 256 57.01 -38.64 3.38
N PRO A 257 58.05 -38.05 2.75
CA PRO A 257 57.97 -37.57 1.37
C PRO A 257 57.72 -38.74 0.42
N LEU A 258 56.64 -38.65 -0.38
CA LEU A 258 56.48 -39.51 -1.54
C LEU A 258 57.46 -39.06 -2.63
N GLU A 259 58.66 -39.64 -2.63
CA GLU A 259 59.46 -39.70 -3.85
C GLU A 259 58.75 -40.65 -4.82
N ALA A 260 58.15 -40.06 -5.85
CA ALA A 260 57.58 -40.75 -6.98
C ALA A 260 58.69 -41.49 -7.74
N SER A 261 58.69 -42.82 -7.64
CA SER A 261 59.37 -43.71 -8.59
C SER A 261 58.36 -44.73 -9.09
N TYR A 262 57.61 -44.33 -10.13
CA TYR A 262 56.87 -45.27 -10.98
C TYR A 262 57.49 -45.20 -12.39
N PRO A 263 58.47 -46.06 -12.71
CA PRO A 263 59.11 -46.09 -14.03
C PRO A 263 58.25 -46.81 -15.10
N GLU A 264 57.01 -47.20 -14.80
CA GLU A 264 56.21 -48.06 -15.69
C GLU A 264 55.42 -47.33 -16.78
N LEU A 265 55.44 -46.00 -16.84
CA LEU A 265 54.70 -45.24 -17.87
C LEU A 265 55.53 -44.87 -19.11
N ALA A 266 56.77 -45.37 -19.24
CA ALA A 266 57.67 -44.99 -20.34
C ALA A 266 57.67 -45.95 -21.55
N ASN A 267 56.81 -46.97 -21.59
CA ASN A 267 56.77 -47.92 -22.72
C ASN A 267 55.38 -48.00 -23.38
N PHE A 268 55.06 -46.99 -24.18
CA PHE A 268 54.19 -47.18 -25.35
C PHE A 268 54.87 -46.56 -26.57
N ASN A 269 55.87 -47.28 -27.07
CA ASN A 269 56.31 -47.19 -28.44
C ASN A 269 55.90 -48.50 -29.11
N ILE A 270 54.79 -48.50 -29.85
CA ILE A 270 54.46 -49.55 -30.82
C ILE A 270 54.00 -48.85 -32.10
N GLN A 271 54.89 -48.87 -33.08
CA GLN A 271 54.55 -48.84 -34.49
C GLN A 271 54.88 -50.24 -35.02
N SER A 272 53.90 -50.86 -35.72
CA SER A 272 53.87 -52.21 -36.32
C SER A 272 53.82 -53.42 -35.38
#